data_AF-A0A3P8LBT3-F1
#
_entry.id   AF-A0A3P8LBT3-F1
#
_cell.length_a   1.000
_cell.length_b   1.000
_cell.length_c   1.000
_cell.angle_alpha   90.00
_cell.angle_beta   90.00
_cell.angle_gamma   90.00
#
_symmetry.space_group_name_H-M   'P 1'
#
loop_
_entity.id
_entity.type
_entity.pdbx_description
1 polymer ?
#
loop_
_entity_poly.entity_id
_entity_poly.type
_entity_poly.pdbx_seq_one_letter_code
_entity_poly.pdbx_strand_id
1 'polypeptide(L)'
;MVLQTSERVLFTNRAQLTKLRTPHVLSLPALYLKHNWPLRYVGVNSSGNRIAVAGSHGIAHYNYLTQRWHVFGNEIQVSLSPTLTT
;
A
#
# COMPACT_ATOMS: atom_id res chain seq x y z
N MET A 1 -2.94 11.99 -9.68
CA MET A 1 -2.10 12.69 -8.68
C MET A 1 -2.32 11.98 -7.36
N VAL A 2 -1.25 11.68 -6.62
CA VAL A 2 -1.36 11.07 -5.29
C VAL A 2 -0.71 12.05 -4.32
N LEU A 3 -1.48 12.52 -3.33
CA LEU A 3 -0.96 13.37 -2.26
C LEU A 3 -0.84 12.51 -1.01
N GLN A 4 0.34 12.50 -0.40
CA GLN A 4 0.55 11.90 0.91
C GLN A 4 0.46 12.97 1.98
N THR A 5 -0.43 12.76 2.96
CA THR A 5 -0.34 13.44 4.27
C THR A 5 0.04 12.39 5.31
N SER A 6 0.48 12.82 6.50
CA SER A 6 1.15 11.99 7.50
C SER A 6 0.41 10.70 7.89
N GLU A 7 -0.91 10.65 7.72
CA GLU A 7 -1.76 9.52 8.13
C GLU A 7 -2.70 9.03 7.01
N ARG A 8 -2.74 9.72 5.87
CA ARG A 8 -3.76 9.51 4.83
C ARG A 8 -3.16 9.54 3.44
N VAL A 9 -3.60 8.60 2.62
CA VAL A 9 -3.28 8.56 1.20
C VAL A 9 -4.47 9.12 0.43
N LEU A 10 -4.25 10.26 -0.23
CA LEU A 10 -5.20 10.85 -1.16
C LEU A 10 -4.83 10.41 -2.57
N PHE A 11 -5.74 9.78 -3.29
CA PHE A 11 -5.50 9.41 -4.68
C PHE A 11 -6.59 9.99 -5.59
N THR A 12 -6.17 10.49 -6.75
CA THR A 12 -7.08 10.88 -7.83
C THR A 12 -6.64 10.20 -9.13
N ASN A 13 -7.56 9.43 -9.72
CA ASN A 13 -7.39 8.71 -10.99
C ASN A 13 -7.91 9.59 -12.16
N ARG A 14 -7.18 9.65 -13.29
CA ARG A 14 -7.58 10.45 -14.48
C ARG A 14 -8.91 10.01 -15.11
N ALA A 15 -9.28 8.74 -15.01
CA ALA A 15 -10.59 8.23 -15.43
C ALA A 15 -11.71 8.56 -14.42
N GLN A 16 -11.39 8.87 -13.16
CA GLN A 16 -12.34 9.32 -12.15
C GLN A 16 -12.51 10.85 -12.13
N LEU A 17 -11.51 11.58 -12.63
CA LEU A 17 -11.53 13.03 -12.82
C LEU A 17 -12.66 13.52 -13.75
N THR A 18 -13.25 12.64 -14.56
CA THR A 18 -14.40 12.97 -15.41
C THR A 18 -15.75 12.73 -14.72
N LYS A 19 -15.81 12.01 -13.59
CA LYS A 19 -17.11 11.57 -13.02
C LYS A 19 -17.43 12.07 -11.61
N LEU A 20 -16.47 12.39 -10.73
CA LEU A 20 -16.77 12.93 -9.39
C LEU A 20 -15.68 13.88 -8.88
N ARG A 21 -16.10 15.04 -8.36
CA ARG A 21 -15.24 16.15 -7.89
C ARG A 21 -14.62 15.94 -6.49
N THR A 22 -14.74 14.76 -5.88
CA THR A 22 -14.27 14.52 -4.51
C THR A 22 -13.07 13.57 -4.51
N PRO A 23 -11.93 13.96 -3.89
CA PRO A 23 -10.79 13.07 -3.79
C PRO A 23 -11.07 11.96 -2.78
N HIS A 24 -10.66 10.73 -3.12
CA HIS A 24 -10.85 9.58 -2.24
C HIS A 24 -9.75 9.55 -1.17
N VAL A 25 -10.19 9.54 0.09
CA VAL A 25 -9.31 9.48 1.27
C VAL A 25 -9.38 8.07 1.85
N LEU A 26 -8.25 7.37 1.90
CA LEU A 26 -8.13 6.09 2.61
C LEU A 26 -7.25 6.23 3.85
N SER A 27 -7.72 5.65 4.96
CA SER A 27 -6.95 5.53 6.19
C SER A 27 -6.13 4.24 6.16
N LEU A 28 -4.84 4.36 6.43
CA LEU A 28 -3.94 3.22 6.55
C LEU A 28 -4.17 2.49 7.88
N PRO A 29 -3.89 1.17 7.96
CA PRO A 29 -3.91 0.46 9.23
C PRO A 29 -2.89 1.07 10.20
N ALA A 30 -3.32 1.42 11.41
CA ALA A 30 -2.45 2.07 12.41
C ALA A 30 -1.19 1.24 12.72
N LEU A 31 -1.32 -0.09 12.78
CA LEU A 31 -0.20 -1.00 13.02
C LEU A 31 0.83 -0.94 11.88
N TYR A 32 0.37 -0.87 10.63
CA TYR A 32 1.27 -0.71 9.48
C TYR A 32 2.05 0.60 9.58
N LEU A 33 1.36 1.70 9.88
CA LEU A 33 1.98 3.02 9.96
C LEU A 33 3.03 3.09 11.07
N LYS A 34 2.74 2.51 12.25
CA LYS A 34 3.67 2.44 13.38
C LYS A 34 5.01 1.80 13.03
N HIS A 35 5.01 0.74 12.21
CA HIS A 35 6.22 -0.02 11.87
C HIS A 35 6.89 0.44 10.55
N ASN A 36 6.12 1.00 9.63
CA ASN A 36 6.58 1.30 8.27
C ASN A 36 6.66 2.80 7.97
N TRP A 37 6.53 3.67 8.97
CA TRP A 37 6.86 5.09 8.82
C TRP A 37 8.38 5.28 8.56
N PRO A 38 8.81 6.24 7.72
CA PRO A 38 8.00 7.10 6.84
C PRO A 38 7.47 6.38 5.60
N LEU A 39 6.28 6.80 5.15
CA LEU A 39 5.73 6.36 3.87
C LEU A 39 6.54 6.98 2.72
N ARG A 40 7.05 6.15 1.81
CA ARG A 40 7.94 6.59 0.72
C ARG A 40 7.29 6.57 -0.65
N TYR A 41 6.40 5.61 -0.88
CA TYR A 41 5.79 5.42 -2.19
C TYR A 41 4.31 5.10 -2.07
N VAL A 42 3.55 5.55 -3.06
CA VAL A 42 2.17 5.15 -3.27
C VAL A 42 1.92 4.93 -4.75
N GLY A 43 1.31 3.81 -5.08
CA GLY A 43 0.86 3.46 -6.42
C GLY A 43 -0.64 3.15 -6.43
N VAL A 44 -1.29 3.44 -7.56
CA VAL A 44 -2.66 3.01 -7.85
C VAL A 44 -2.65 2.31 -9.19
N ASN A 45 -3.42 1.24 -9.34
CA ASN A 45 -3.52 0.58 -10.64
C ASN A 45 -4.35 1.39 -11.63
N SER A 46 -4.26 1.06 -12.92
CA SER A 46 -4.96 1.75 -14.01
C SER A 46 -6.47 1.85 -13.77
N SER A 47 -7.09 0.78 -13.27
CA SER A 47 -8.51 0.70 -12.97
C SER A 47 -8.94 1.44 -11.69
N GLY A 48 -8.00 1.89 -10.85
CA GLY A 48 -8.30 2.57 -9.58
C GLY A 48 -8.87 1.69 -8.46
N ASN A 49 -8.95 0.37 -8.64
CA ASN A 49 -9.52 -0.55 -7.65
C ASN A 49 -8.47 -1.19 -6.73
N ARG A 50 -7.19 -0.90 -6.94
CA ARG A 50 -6.08 -1.40 -6.12
C ARG A 50 -5.10 -0.28 -5.83
N ILE A 51 -4.70 -0.17 -4.58
CA ILE A 51 -3.75 0.83 -4.11
C ILE A 51 -2.64 0.10 -3.37
N ALA A 52 -1.40 0.44 -3.68
CA ALA A 52 -0.22 -0.03 -2.96
C ALA A 52 0.45 1.17 -2.30
N VAL A 53 0.87 0.99 -1.06
CA VAL A 53 1.60 1.97 -0.26
C VAL A 53 2.84 1.28 0.27
N ALA A 54 4.01 1.90 0.14
CA ALA A 54 5.25 1.36 0.66
C ALA A 54 5.90 2.37 1.61
N GLY A 55 6.33 1.84 2.75
CA GLY A 55 7.04 2.55 3.80
C GLY A 55 8.51 2.16 3.86
N SER A 56 9.12 2.37 5.02
CA SER A 56 10.52 2.05 5.28
C SER A 56 10.83 0.55 5.34
N HIS A 57 9.93 -0.26 5.89
CA HIS A 57 10.17 -1.68 6.19
C HIS A 57 9.11 -2.63 5.63
N GLY A 58 8.23 -2.14 4.76
CA GLY A 58 7.11 -2.96 4.29
C GLY A 58 6.15 -2.24 3.35
N ILE A 59 5.23 -3.02 2.80
CA ILE A 59 4.26 -2.62 1.79
C ILE A 59 2.86 -2.99 2.28
N ALA A 60 1.89 -2.13 2.06
CA ALA A 60 0.47 -2.40 2.28
C ALA A 60 -0.29 -2.22 0.97
N HIS A 61 -1.17 -3.15 0.66
CA HIS A 61 -2.01 -3.13 -0.53
C HIS A 61 -3.49 -3.14 -0.15
N TYR A 62 -4.25 -2.16 -0.61
CA TYR A 62 -5.69 -2.07 -0.44
C TYR A 62 -6.41 -2.62 -1.67
N ASN A 63 -7.37 -3.50 -1.44
CA ASN A 63 -8.24 -4.03 -2.48
C ASN A 63 -9.66 -3.46 -2.30
N TYR A 64 -10.14 -2.69 -3.28
CA TYR A 64 -11.49 -2.12 -3.24
C TYR A 64 -12.61 -3.15 -3.28
N LEU A 65 -12.40 -4.31 -3.90
CA LEU A 65 -13.43 -5.34 -4.00
C LEU A 65 -13.70 -6.00 -2.65
N THR A 66 -12.64 -6.24 -1.87
CA THR A 66 -12.75 -6.86 -0.54
C THR A 66 -12.79 -5.83 0.58
N GLN A 67 -12.52 -4.56 0.26
CA GLN A 67 -12.38 -3.45 1.19
C GLN A 67 -11.36 -3.70 2.32
N ARG A 68 -10.33 -4.49 2.04
CA ARG A 68 -9.33 -4.93 3.02
C ARG A 68 -7.92 -4.49 2.64
N TRP A 69 -7.13 -4.22 3.67
CA TRP A 69 -5.69 -4.05 3.57
C TRP A 69 -4.98 -5.39 3.70
N HIS A 70 -4.03 -5.65 2.81
CA HIS A 70 -3.07 -6.73 2.89
C HIS A 70 -1.71 -6.12 3.17
N VAL A 71 -1.14 -6.42 4.33
CA VAL A 71 0.15 -5.88 4.76
C VAL A 71 1.21 -6.95 4.57
N PHE A 72 2.33 -6.57 3.98
CA PHE A 72 3.50 -7.40 3.74
C PHE A 72 4.70 -6.68 4.35
N GLY A 73 5.36 -7.32 5.31
CA GLY A 73 6.45 -6.71 6.05
C GLY A 73 6.83 -7.58 7.23
N ASN A 74 8.10 -7.95 7.27
CA ASN A 74 8.71 -8.88 8.22
C ASN A 74 8.31 -10.36 8.08
N GLU A 75 8.23 -10.84 6.84
CA GLU A 75 8.46 -12.26 6.57
C GLU A 75 9.97 -12.42 6.37
N ILE A 76 10.67 -12.96 7.36
CA ILE A 76 12.02 -13.49 7.14
C ILE A 76 11.84 -14.57 6.07
N GLN A 77 12.16 -14.25 4.83
CA GLN A 77 12.29 -15.27 3.80
C GLN A 77 13.53 -16.08 4.18
N VAL A 78 13.31 -17.14 4.95
CA VAL A 78 14.35 -18.13 5.25
C VAL A 78 14.75 -18.74 3.92
N SER A 79 15.84 -18.26 3.34
CA SER A 79 16.56 -18.97 2.31
C SER A 79 17.11 -20.22 2.98
N LEU A 80 16.35 -21.32 2.91
CA LEU A 80 16.88 -22.64 3.23
C LEU A 80 17.89 -22.97 2.13
N SER A 81 19.16 -22.61 2.35
CA SER A 81 20.26 -23.22 1.62
C SER A 81 20.24 -24.71 1.97
N PRO A 82 20.02 -25.63 1.00
CA PRO A 82 20.14 -27.05 1.29
C PRO A 82 21.62 -27.35 1.57
N THR A 83 21.99 -27.45 2.83
CA THR A 83 23.28 -28.00 3.23
C THR A 83 23.25 -29.48 2.86
N LEU A 84 23.77 -29.81 1.69
CA LEU A 84 24.07 -31.18 1.32
C LEU A 84 25.21 -31.65 2.23
N THR A 85 24.88 -32.44 3.26
CA THR A 85 25.88 -33.18 4.03
C THR A 85 26.34 -34.39 3.23
N THR A 86 27.66 -34.46 3.04
CA THR A 86 28.47 -35.54 2.47
C THR A 86 28.25 -36.88 3.18
#